data_AF-A0AAV1ZJ36-F1
#
_entry.id   AF-A0AAV1ZJ36-F1
#
_cell.length_a   1.000
_cell.length_b   1.000
_cell.length_c   1.000
_cell.angle_alpha   90.00
_cell.angle_beta   90.00
_cell.angle_gamma   90.00
#
_symmetry.space_group_name_H-M   'P 1'
#
loop_
_entity.id
_entity.type
_entity.pdbx_description
1 polymer ?
#
loop_
_entity_poly.entity_id
_entity_poly.type
_entity_poly.pdbx_seq_one_letter_code
_entity_poly.pdbx_strand_id
1 'polypeptide(L)'
;MWSEVLVNLDCTNKSLQGKSATIDVTSSLLSGLAKSIQYLRDEGVQKYTDKAKNVCDSMSIKSIFSIKRLRKVKRMAGEMTQDESHLICAEKSFKLECFKVYDKLISEIETRSDIYHTISSDFNFLSEKTLNESSVSYLEKCAADLGSKYNRDIDTLEFINEVVTFKFQVKELVENINTASHLDILKVISKSDSRCLVDHADLTAPATSAVAAAQLRSALPTASATLADVARGTRSATAEIASAAARPSAERLPDVLKQMSPF
;
A
#
# COMPACT_ATOMS: atom_id res chain seq x y z
N MET A 1 2.14 12.34 -10.88
CA MET A 1 1.89 10.98 -10.39
C MET A 1 2.05 10.94 -8.87
N TRP A 2 3.29 10.96 -8.36
CA TRP A 2 3.56 10.82 -6.93
C TRP A 2 2.90 11.85 -6.02
N SER A 3 2.77 13.10 -6.45
CA SER A 3 2.11 14.15 -5.66
C SER A 3 0.68 13.77 -5.26
N GLU A 4 -0.09 13.17 -6.16
CA GLU A 4 -1.49 12.79 -5.91
C GLU A 4 -1.56 11.58 -4.96
N VAL A 5 -0.69 10.59 -5.18
CA VAL A 5 -0.55 9.43 -4.28
C VAL A 5 -0.16 9.86 -2.86
N LEU A 6 0.82 10.75 -2.73
CA LEU A 6 1.29 11.24 -1.43
C LEU A 6 0.25 12.08 -0.71
N VAL A 7 -0.52 12.91 -1.42
CA VAL A 7 -1.62 13.69 -0.83
C VAL A 7 -2.70 12.75 -0.30
N ASN A 8 -3.10 11.73 -1.07
CA ASN A 8 -4.10 10.76 -0.62
C ASN A 8 -3.63 10.01 0.63
N LEU A 9 -2.36 9.58 0.64
CA LEU A 9 -1.74 8.94 1.81
C LEU A 9 -1.70 9.87 3.03
N ASP A 10 -1.28 11.11 2.87
CA ASP A 10 -1.17 12.09 3.95
C ASP A 10 -2.54 12.43 4.54
N CYS A 11 -3.56 12.65 3.70
CA CYS A 11 -4.94 12.89 4.14
C CYS A 11 -5.47 11.71 4.97
N THR A 12 -5.32 10.47 4.48
CA THR A 12 -5.75 9.28 5.22
C THR A 12 -4.97 9.15 6.52
N ASN A 13 -3.66 9.37 6.51
CA ASN A 13 -2.81 9.27 7.70
C ASN A 13 -3.23 10.28 8.79
N LYS A 14 -3.56 11.52 8.41
CA LYS A 14 -4.09 12.53 9.32
C LYS A 14 -5.43 12.11 9.92
N SER A 15 -6.32 11.54 9.10
CA SER A 15 -7.61 11.01 9.57
C SER A 15 -7.42 9.87 10.58
N LEU A 16 -6.47 8.95 10.33
CA LEU A 16 -6.15 7.83 11.23
C LEU A 16 -5.50 8.28 12.54
N GLN A 17 -4.77 9.39 12.54
CA GLN A 17 -4.20 9.98 13.76
C GLN A 17 -5.22 10.82 14.56
N GLY A 18 -6.46 10.93 14.07
CA GLY A 18 -7.54 11.57 14.80
C GLY A 18 -7.88 10.85 16.10
N LYS A 19 -8.19 11.60 17.16
CA LYS A 19 -8.49 11.07 18.51
C LYS A 19 -9.74 10.18 18.58
N SER A 20 -10.57 10.19 17.53
CA SER A 20 -11.83 9.44 17.45
C SER A 20 -11.80 8.31 16.42
N ALA A 21 -10.62 7.96 15.87
CA ALA A 21 -10.53 6.91 14.87
C ALA A 21 -10.75 5.54 15.53
N THR A 22 -11.92 4.96 15.31
CA THR A 22 -12.23 3.58 15.69
C THR A 22 -11.65 2.60 14.68
N ILE A 23 -11.53 1.32 15.07
CA ILE A 23 -10.90 0.28 14.25
C ILE A 23 -11.70 0.02 12.95
N ASP A 24 -13.03 0.05 13.03
CA ASP A 24 -13.94 -0.10 11.88
C ASP A 24 -13.82 1.07 10.89
N VAL A 25 -13.75 2.30 11.40
CA VAL A 25 -13.52 3.51 10.59
C VAL A 25 -12.13 3.46 9.96
N THR A 26 -11.13 2.99 10.69
CA THR A 26 -9.76 2.80 10.19
C THR A 26 -9.71 1.84 9.01
N SER A 27 -10.37 0.69 9.12
CA SER A 27 -10.50 -0.28 8.02
C SER A 27 -11.18 0.36 6.81
N SER A 28 -12.30 1.06 7.02
CA SER A 28 -13.04 1.74 5.95
C SER A 28 -12.22 2.81 5.23
N LEU A 29 -11.44 3.60 5.98
CA LEU A 29 -10.54 4.62 5.44
C LEU A 29 -9.41 4.01 4.59
N LEU A 30 -8.82 2.90 5.05
CA LEU A 30 -7.78 2.19 4.30
C LEU A 30 -8.33 1.55 3.02
N SER A 31 -9.52 0.94 3.08
CA SER A 31 -10.21 0.43 1.89
C SER A 31 -10.53 1.55 0.89
N GLY A 32 -10.99 2.71 1.37
CA GLY A 32 -11.21 3.90 0.53
C GLY A 32 -9.93 4.40 -0.13
N LEU A 33 -8.81 4.42 0.61
CA LEU A 33 -7.50 4.77 0.09
C LEU A 33 -7.04 3.79 -1.01
N ALA A 34 -7.20 2.47 -0.78
CA ALA A 34 -6.86 1.45 -1.78
C ALA A 34 -7.63 1.69 -3.09
N LYS A 35 -8.94 1.93 -3.02
CA LYS A 35 -9.78 2.27 -4.19
C LYS A 35 -9.33 3.53 -4.90
N SER A 36 -8.93 4.57 -4.15
CA SER A 36 -8.41 5.81 -4.72
C SER A 36 -7.09 5.57 -5.47
N ILE A 37 -6.19 4.75 -4.92
CA ILE A 37 -4.92 4.40 -5.56
C ILE A 37 -5.15 3.48 -6.77
N GLN A 38 -6.13 2.57 -6.71
CA GLN A 38 -6.56 1.76 -7.85
C GLN A 38 -7.04 2.65 -9.01
N TYR A 39 -7.84 3.68 -8.72
CA TYR A 39 -8.24 4.65 -9.74
C TYR A 39 -7.04 5.37 -10.37
N LEU A 40 -6.03 5.77 -9.58
CA LEU A 40 -4.80 6.39 -10.08
C LEU A 40 -3.94 5.41 -10.89
N ARG A 41 -4.00 4.12 -10.58
CA ARG A 41 -3.33 3.09 -11.35
C ARG A 41 -3.96 2.97 -12.73
N ASP A 42 -5.27 2.85 -12.81
CA ASP A 42 -5.98 2.53 -14.06
C ASP A 42 -6.02 3.73 -15.02
N GLU A 43 -6.34 4.92 -14.52
CA GLU A 43 -6.47 6.14 -15.34
C GLU A 43 -5.22 7.05 -15.28
N GLY A 44 -4.51 7.04 -14.15
CA GLY A 44 -3.45 8.00 -13.89
C GLY A 44 -2.22 7.80 -14.76
N VAL A 45 -1.79 6.55 -15.02
CA VAL A 45 -0.56 6.29 -15.79
C VAL A 45 -0.66 6.86 -17.21
N GLN A 46 -1.81 6.71 -17.88
CA GLN A 46 -2.03 7.30 -19.20
C GLN A 46 -2.12 8.83 -19.11
N LYS A 47 -2.94 9.36 -18.19
CA LYS A 47 -3.07 10.81 -17.93
C LYS A 47 -1.73 11.51 -17.71
N TYR A 48 -0.81 10.89 -16.96
CA TYR A 48 0.51 11.45 -16.70
C TYR A 48 1.47 11.32 -17.89
N THR A 49 1.36 10.25 -18.68
CA THR A 49 2.10 10.10 -19.93
C THR A 49 1.71 11.20 -20.92
N ASP A 50 0.43 11.48 -21.06
CA ASP A 50 -0.08 12.54 -21.95
C ASP A 50 0.30 13.94 -21.47
N LYS A 51 0.23 14.20 -20.16
CA LYS A 51 0.73 15.45 -19.57
C LYS A 51 2.22 15.66 -19.84
N ALA A 52 3.03 14.62 -19.67
CA ALA A 52 4.47 14.70 -19.95
C ALA A 52 4.73 14.99 -21.43
N LYS A 53 3.98 14.35 -22.33
CA LYS A 53 4.05 14.61 -23.77
C LYS A 53 3.74 16.08 -24.09
N ASN A 54 2.65 16.62 -23.57
CA ASN A 54 2.27 18.02 -23.78
C ASN A 54 3.33 19.02 -23.26
N VAL A 55 4.01 18.70 -22.15
CA VAL A 55 5.10 19.52 -21.61
C VAL A 55 6.35 19.44 -22.49
N CYS A 56 6.68 18.27 -23.03
CA CYS A 56 7.78 18.14 -23.99
C CYS A 56 7.49 18.94 -25.27
N ASP A 57 6.26 18.84 -25.80
CA ASP A 57 5.85 19.55 -27.01
C ASP A 57 5.90 21.08 -26.80
N SER A 58 5.49 21.58 -25.64
CA SER A 58 5.59 23.02 -25.31
C SER A 58 7.04 23.51 -25.18
N MET A 59 7.96 22.63 -24.79
CA MET A 59 9.39 22.91 -24.69
C MET A 59 10.16 22.59 -25.99
N SER A 60 9.47 22.21 -27.08
CA SER A 60 10.10 21.75 -28.34
C SER A 60 11.08 20.58 -28.15
N ILE A 61 10.84 19.72 -27.16
CA ILE A 61 11.62 18.50 -26.88
C ILE A 61 10.91 17.31 -27.54
N LYS A 62 11.67 16.44 -28.21
CA LYS A 62 11.13 15.23 -28.83
C LYS A 62 10.49 14.31 -27.79
N SER A 63 9.17 14.15 -27.84
CA SER A 63 8.37 13.39 -26.85
C SER A 63 8.38 11.86 -27.04
N ILE A 64 9.44 11.29 -27.63
CA ILE A 64 9.45 9.88 -28.05
C ILE A 64 10.34 9.07 -27.10
N PHE A 65 9.83 7.95 -26.60
CA PHE A 65 10.62 6.99 -25.83
C PHE A 65 11.80 6.48 -26.68
N SER A 66 13.02 6.53 -26.11
CA SER A 66 14.22 6.07 -26.80
C SER A 66 14.12 4.59 -27.14
N ILE A 67 14.19 4.28 -28.43
CA ILE A 67 14.22 2.90 -28.92
C ILE A 67 15.61 2.34 -28.63
N LYS A 68 15.72 1.42 -27.65
CA LYS A 68 16.95 0.67 -27.42
C LYS A 68 17.11 -0.37 -28.54
N ARG A 69 18.34 -0.55 -29.03
CA ARG A 69 18.66 -1.59 -30.01
C ARG A 69 18.33 -2.96 -29.43
N LEU A 70 17.50 -3.74 -30.12
CA LEU A 70 17.19 -5.11 -29.72
C LEU A 70 18.44 -5.99 -29.84
N ARG A 71 18.76 -6.73 -28.78
CA ARG A 71 19.83 -7.73 -28.81
C ARG A 71 19.36 -8.87 -29.71
N LYS A 72 20.16 -9.22 -30.72
CA LYS A 72 19.94 -10.46 -31.48
C LYS A 72 20.42 -11.63 -30.64
N VAL A 73 19.52 -12.54 -30.26
CA VAL A 73 19.87 -13.81 -29.63
C VAL A 73 19.99 -14.87 -30.71
N LYS A 74 21.05 -15.69 -30.64
CA LYS A 74 21.26 -16.80 -31.56
C LYS A 74 20.24 -17.89 -31.23
N ARG A 75 19.38 -18.24 -32.20
CA ARG A 75 18.45 -19.38 -32.06
C ARG A 75 19.17 -20.69 -32.35
N MET A 76 18.84 -21.72 -31.60
CA MET A 76 19.32 -23.07 -31.85
C MET A 76 18.40 -23.79 -32.85
N ALA A 77 18.96 -24.73 -33.62
CA ALA A 77 18.17 -25.50 -34.58
C ALA A 77 17.11 -26.33 -33.83
N GLY A 78 15.84 -26.18 -34.20
CA GLY A 78 14.69 -26.85 -33.56
C GLY A 78 13.87 -25.96 -32.62
N GLU A 79 14.32 -24.74 -32.30
CA GLU A 79 13.52 -23.78 -31.53
C GLU A 79 12.44 -23.11 -32.40
N MET A 80 11.17 -23.40 -32.11
CA MET A 80 10.01 -22.81 -32.81
C MET A 80 9.49 -21.53 -32.14
N THR A 81 9.85 -21.29 -30.88
CA THR A 81 9.41 -20.14 -30.08
C THR A 81 10.34 -18.94 -30.27
N GLN A 82 9.74 -17.76 -30.44
CA GLN A 82 10.45 -16.49 -30.50
C GLN A 82 10.58 -15.92 -29.08
N ASP A 83 11.80 -15.51 -28.70
CA ASP A 83 12.01 -14.81 -27.43
C ASP A 83 11.34 -13.42 -27.47
N GLU A 84 10.18 -13.30 -26.82
CA GLU A 84 9.38 -12.07 -26.76
C GLU A 84 9.88 -11.10 -25.69
N SER A 85 10.83 -11.49 -24.84
CA SER A 85 11.37 -10.63 -23.77
C SER A 85 11.98 -9.33 -24.33
N HIS A 86 12.44 -9.37 -25.59
CA HIS A 86 12.98 -8.23 -26.31
C HIS A 86 11.92 -7.35 -26.99
N LEU A 87 10.65 -7.75 -27.06
CA LEU A 87 9.59 -7.01 -27.78
C LEU A 87 8.88 -5.95 -26.94
N ILE A 88 9.24 -5.83 -25.65
CA ILE A 88 8.66 -4.82 -24.77
C ILE A 88 9.23 -3.45 -25.14
N CYS A 89 8.44 -2.64 -25.83
CA CYS A 89 8.74 -1.22 -26.07
C CYS A 89 9.07 -0.50 -24.75
N ALA A 90 9.99 0.46 -24.78
CA ALA A 90 10.37 1.25 -23.60
C ALA A 90 9.17 1.89 -22.88
N GLU A 91 8.13 2.28 -23.62
CA GLU A 91 6.86 2.77 -23.05
C GLU A 91 6.12 1.69 -22.24
N LYS A 92 6.00 0.47 -22.79
CA LYS A 92 5.34 -0.65 -22.09
C LYS A 92 6.13 -1.05 -20.84
N SER A 93 7.46 -1.04 -20.92
CA SER A 93 8.32 -1.29 -19.76
C SER A 93 8.14 -0.23 -18.68
N PHE A 94 8.09 1.06 -19.05
CA PHE A 94 7.80 2.15 -18.11
C PHE A 94 6.44 1.98 -17.43
N LYS A 95 5.37 1.72 -18.21
CA LYS A 95 4.02 1.46 -17.68
C LYS A 95 4.01 0.29 -16.70
N LEU A 96 4.70 -0.80 -17.04
CA LEU A 96 4.81 -1.97 -16.17
C LEU A 96 5.51 -1.65 -14.84
N GLU A 97 6.60 -0.88 -14.86
CA GLU A 97 7.27 -0.43 -13.63
C GLU A 97 6.36 0.46 -12.77
N CYS A 98 5.57 1.35 -13.38
CA CYS A 98 4.57 2.13 -12.65
C CYS A 98 3.50 1.22 -12.02
N PHE A 99 2.97 0.25 -12.77
CA PHE A 99 1.94 -0.66 -12.25
C PHE A 99 2.46 -1.53 -11.12
N LYS A 100 3.70 -2.05 -11.19
CA LYS A 100 4.31 -2.80 -10.08
C LYS A 100 4.28 -2.01 -8.77
N VAL A 101 4.57 -0.72 -8.84
CA VAL A 101 4.57 0.17 -7.68
C VAL A 101 3.16 0.37 -7.13
N TYR A 102 2.18 0.64 -8.00
CA TYR A 102 0.78 0.76 -7.60
C TYR A 102 0.23 -0.53 -7.01
N ASP A 103 0.45 -1.67 -7.68
CA ASP A 103 0.01 -2.99 -7.26
C ASP A 103 0.56 -3.34 -5.88
N LYS A 104 1.85 -3.07 -5.66
CA LYS A 104 2.46 -3.29 -4.35
C LYS A 104 1.84 -2.38 -3.28
N LEU A 105 1.63 -1.11 -3.59
CA LEU A 105 1.03 -0.17 -2.64
C LEU A 105 -0.41 -0.55 -2.28
N ILE A 106 -1.22 -0.92 -3.28
CA ILE A 106 -2.60 -1.36 -3.09
C ILE A 106 -2.64 -2.62 -2.22
N SER A 107 -1.85 -3.64 -2.58
CA SER A 107 -1.78 -4.90 -1.83
C SER A 107 -1.40 -4.69 -0.36
N GLU A 108 -0.43 -3.81 -0.07
CA GLU A 108 -0.03 -3.50 1.32
C GLU A 108 -1.14 -2.78 2.10
N ILE A 109 -1.87 -1.86 1.45
CA ILE A 109 -2.98 -1.13 2.08
C ILE A 109 -4.17 -2.04 2.32
N GLU A 110 -4.53 -2.88 1.35
CA GLU A 110 -5.62 -3.86 1.47
C GLU A 110 -5.32 -4.87 2.58
N THR A 111 -4.09 -5.43 2.60
CA THR A 111 -3.68 -6.37 3.66
C THR A 111 -3.85 -5.76 5.04
N ARG A 112 -3.51 -4.48 5.22
CA ARG A 112 -3.72 -3.78 6.51
C ARG A 112 -5.20 -3.54 6.79
N SER A 113 -5.96 -3.13 5.78
CA SER A 113 -7.41 -2.93 5.86
C SER A 113 -8.11 -4.21 6.35
N ASP A 114 -7.71 -5.37 5.82
CA ASP A 114 -8.26 -6.68 6.16
C ASP A 114 -7.91 -7.09 7.60
N ILE A 115 -6.69 -6.79 8.05
CA ILE A 115 -6.30 -7.02 9.45
C ILE A 115 -7.20 -6.22 10.39
N TYR A 116 -7.37 -4.92 10.14
CA TYR A 116 -8.25 -4.08 10.96
C TYR A 116 -9.72 -4.52 10.89
N HIS A 117 -10.18 -4.93 9.70
CA HIS A 117 -11.54 -5.47 9.55
C HIS A 117 -11.74 -6.74 10.37
N THR A 118 -10.77 -7.66 10.32
CA THR A 118 -10.79 -8.91 11.07
C THR A 118 -10.85 -8.64 12.57
N ILE A 119 -9.96 -7.78 13.07
CA ILE A 119 -9.97 -7.38 14.49
C ILE A 119 -11.31 -6.76 14.87
N SER A 120 -11.84 -5.84 14.04
CA SER A 120 -13.15 -5.24 14.29
C SER A 120 -14.26 -6.29 14.36
N SER A 121 -14.21 -7.31 13.49
CA SER A 121 -15.19 -8.39 13.46
C SER A 121 -15.08 -9.31 14.67
N ASP A 122 -13.85 -9.62 15.10
CA ASP A 122 -13.59 -10.48 16.26
C ASP A 122 -14.19 -9.89 17.54
N PHE A 123 -14.07 -8.57 17.73
CA PHE A 123 -14.58 -7.86 18.91
C PHE A 123 -16.01 -7.32 18.76
N ASN A 124 -16.65 -7.49 17.60
CA ASN A 124 -17.97 -6.94 17.31
C ASN A 124 -19.07 -7.43 18.27
N PHE A 125 -18.87 -8.58 18.93
CA PHE A 125 -19.85 -9.11 19.89
C PHE A 125 -19.94 -8.28 21.19
N LEU A 126 -18.91 -7.48 21.50
CA LEU A 126 -18.92 -6.50 22.59
C LEU A 126 -19.61 -5.20 22.21
N SER A 127 -20.13 -5.09 20.98
CA SER A 127 -20.91 -3.93 20.58
C SER A 127 -22.22 -3.86 21.34
N GLU A 128 -22.65 -2.62 21.56
CA GLU A 128 -23.89 -2.24 22.21
C GLU A 128 -25.11 -3.08 21.75
N LYS A 129 -25.31 -3.13 20.42
CA LYS A 129 -26.39 -3.87 19.78
C LYS A 129 -26.31 -5.36 20.08
N THR A 130 -25.11 -5.94 19.95
CA THR A 130 -24.93 -7.37 20.16
C THR A 130 -25.10 -7.75 21.62
N LEU A 131 -24.61 -6.95 22.58
CA LEU A 131 -24.80 -7.23 24.02
C LEU A 131 -26.28 -7.25 24.42
N ASN A 132 -27.09 -6.33 23.87
CA ASN A 132 -28.51 -6.22 24.15
C ASN A 132 -29.37 -7.30 23.47
N GLU A 133 -29.14 -7.57 22.19
CA GLU A 133 -30.04 -8.39 21.35
C GLU A 133 -29.64 -9.87 21.29
N SER A 134 -28.37 -10.20 21.50
CA SER A 134 -27.88 -11.58 21.32
C SER A 134 -28.36 -12.54 22.41
N SER A 135 -28.35 -13.84 22.12
CA SER A 135 -28.50 -14.88 23.14
C SER A 135 -27.20 -15.05 23.94
N VAL A 136 -27.30 -15.59 25.16
CA VAL A 136 -26.11 -15.96 25.96
C VAL A 136 -25.25 -16.97 25.21
N SER A 137 -25.87 -17.98 24.61
CA SER A 137 -25.18 -19.02 23.81
C SER A 137 -24.39 -18.47 22.62
N TYR A 138 -24.84 -17.37 22.02
CA TYR A 138 -24.11 -16.71 20.95
C TYR A 138 -22.84 -16.03 21.48
N LEU A 139 -22.94 -15.33 22.60
CA LEU A 139 -21.80 -14.67 23.23
C LEU A 139 -20.78 -15.67 23.74
N GLU A 140 -21.21 -16.79 24.32
CA GLU A 140 -20.32 -17.89 24.73
C GLU A 140 -19.52 -18.41 23.54
N LYS A 141 -20.19 -18.61 22.39
CA LYS A 141 -19.51 -19.04 21.17
C LYS A 141 -18.50 -18.01 20.68
N CYS A 142 -18.88 -16.73 20.59
CA CYS A 142 -17.97 -15.67 20.16
C CYS A 142 -16.77 -15.52 21.09
N ALA A 143 -16.99 -15.61 22.41
CA ALA A 143 -15.92 -15.58 23.40
C ALA A 143 -15.00 -16.80 23.31
N ALA A 144 -15.55 -18.00 23.07
CA ALA A 144 -14.78 -19.21 22.84
C ALA A 144 -13.92 -19.12 21.57
N ASP A 145 -14.50 -18.62 20.47
CA ASP A 145 -13.81 -18.41 19.20
C ASP A 145 -12.66 -17.40 19.37
N LEU A 146 -12.90 -16.29 20.09
CA LEU A 146 -11.87 -15.29 20.39
C LEU A 146 -10.76 -15.84 21.30
N GLY A 147 -11.13 -16.50 22.40
CA GLY A 147 -10.17 -17.11 23.34
C GLY A 147 -9.32 -18.18 22.66
N SER A 148 -9.90 -18.96 21.75
CA SER A 148 -9.16 -19.94 20.94
C SER A 148 -8.16 -19.28 19.99
N LYS A 149 -8.50 -18.11 19.42
CA LYS A 149 -7.62 -17.33 18.53
C LYS A 149 -6.45 -16.69 19.28
N TYR A 150 -6.69 -16.22 20.50
CA TYR A 150 -5.71 -15.55 21.35
C TYR A 150 -5.36 -16.39 22.60
N ASN A 151 -5.23 -17.71 22.43
CA ASN A 151 -5.05 -18.68 23.52
C ASN A 151 -3.75 -18.55 24.34
N ARG A 152 -2.84 -17.68 23.91
CA ARG A 152 -1.63 -17.33 24.65
C ARG A 152 -1.86 -16.19 25.64
N ASP A 153 -2.82 -15.34 25.31
CA ASP A 153 -3.10 -14.11 26.04
C ASP A 153 -4.36 -14.27 26.89
N ILE A 154 -5.34 -15.07 26.43
CA ILE A 154 -6.67 -15.19 27.04
C ILE A 154 -6.90 -16.61 27.60
N ASP A 155 -7.28 -16.72 28.87
CA ASP A 155 -7.90 -17.95 29.39
C ASP A 155 -9.35 -18.03 28.88
N THR A 156 -9.58 -18.94 27.93
CA THR A 156 -10.88 -19.09 27.27
C THR A 156 -12.02 -19.36 28.26
N LEU A 157 -11.81 -20.15 29.31
CA LEU A 157 -12.88 -20.52 30.23
C LEU A 157 -13.27 -19.36 31.14
N GLU A 158 -12.27 -18.64 31.65
CA GLU A 158 -12.48 -17.43 32.44
C GLU A 158 -13.16 -16.34 31.60
N PHE A 159 -12.64 -16.09 30.39
CA PHE A 159 -13.16 -15.07 29.49
C PHE A 159 -14.62 -15.30 29.08
N ILE A 160 -15.02 -16.55 28.80
CA ILE A 160 -16.42 -16.89 28.52
C ILE A 160 -17.33 -16.49 29.70
N ASN A 161 -16.94 -16.88 30.93
CA ASN A 161 -17.72 -16.58 32.12
C ASN A 161 -17.82 -15.06 32.37
N GLU A 162 -16.74 -14.33 32.12
CA GLU A 162 -16.72 -12.87 32.24
C GLU A 162 -17.67 -12.20 31.23
N VAL A 163 -17.61 -12.60 29.96
CA VAL A 163 -18.49 -12.04 28.91
C VAL A 163 -19.97 -12.30 29.21
N VAL A 164 -20.30 -13.50 29.70
CA VAL A 164 -21.67 -13.85 30.10
C VAL A 164 -22.12 -13.02 31.29
N THR A 165 -21.27 -12.87 32.30
CA THR A 165 -21.57 -12.06 33.50
C THR A 165 -21.76 -10.59 33.12
N PHE A 166 -20.87 -10.07 32.28
CA PHE A 166 -20.89 -8.69 31.80
C PHE A 166 -22.19 -8.35 31.05
N LYS A 167 -22.74 -9.29 30.26
CA LYS A 167 -24.03 -9.12 29.57
C LYS A 167 -25.17 -8.71 30.52
N PHE A 168 -25.18 -9.25 31.74
CA PHE A 168 -26.23 -8.93 32.71
C PHE A 168 -25.91 -7.64 33.47
N GLN A 169 -24.63 -7.40 33.77
CA GLN A 169 -24.17 -6.20 34.49
C GLN A 169 -24.26 -4.92 33.64
N VAL A 170 -24.04 -5.02 32.32
CA VAL A 170 -24.00 -3.84 31.43
C VAL A 170 -25.31 -3.05 31.48
N LYS A 171 -26.45 -3.71 31.71
CA LYS A 171 -27.78 -3.09 31.85
C LYS A 171 -27.93 -2.25 33.11
N GLU A 172 -27.20 -2.58 34.15
CA GLU A 172 -27.19 -1.86 35.43
C GLU A 172 -26.11 -0.77 35.45
N LEU A 173 -25.00 -0.99 34.74
CA LEU A 173 -23.85 -0.09 34.72
C LEU A 173 -23.93 1.02 33.66
N VAL A 174 -24.76 0.86 32.62
CA VAL A 174 -24.90 1.83 31.53
C VAL A 174 -26.36 2.28 31.43
N GLU A 175 -26.64 3.50 31.91
CA GLU A 175 -27.99 4.07 31.99
C GLU A 175 -28.72 4.15 30.63
N ASN A 176 -27.98 4.27 29.52
CA ASN A 176 -28.51 4.23 28.16
C ASN A 176 -27.57 3.45 27.24
N ILE A 177 -27.62 2.12 27.32
CA ILE A 177 -26.83 1.25 26.44
C ILE A 177 -27.03 1.69 24.99
N ASN A 178 -28.27 1.93 24.55
CA ASN A 178 -28.67 2.25 23.17
C ASN A 178 -27.99 3.47 22.47
N THR A 179 -27.14 4.20 23.19
CA THR A 179 -26.43 5.39 22.70
C THR A 179 -24.95 5.41 23.11
N ALA A 180 -24.47 4.34 23.76
CA ALA A 180 -23.16 4.30 24.38
C ALA A 180 -22.09 3.99 23.33
N SER A 181 -21.02 4.80 23.29
CA SER A 181 -19.89 4.50 22.41
C SER A 181 -19.16 3.23 22.89
N HIS A 182 -18.47 2.54 21.98
CA HIS A 182 -17.52 1.48 22.34
C HIS A 182 -16.53 1.94 23.43
N LEU A 183 -16.15 3.23 23.43
CA LEU A 183 -15.29 3.81 24.48
C LEU A 183 -15.98 3.92 25.84
N ASP A 184 -17.29 4.11 25.87
CA ASP A 184 -18.04 4.21 27.14
C ASP A 184 -18.23 2.82 27.75
N ILE A 185 -18.49 1.81 26.90
CA ILE A 185 -18.46 0.40 27.30
C ILE A 185 -17.08 0.01 27.85
N LEU A 186 -16.01 0.42 27.17
CA LEU A 186 -14.63 0.18 27.62
C LEU A 186 -14.34 0.84 28.98
N LYS A 187 -14.77 2.08 29.18
CA LYS A 187 -14.60 2.78 30.47
C LYS A 187 -15.33 2.06 31.60
N VAL A 188 -16.51 1.49 31.34
CA VAL A 188 -17.25 0.72 32.33
C VAL A 188 -16.51 -0.56 32.69
N ILE A 189 -16.05 -1.29 31.67
CA ILE A 189 -15.21 -2.49 31.83
C ILE A 189 -13.95 -2.17 32.65
N SER A 190 -13.26 -1.06 32.36
CA SER A 190 -12.05 -0.65 33.09
C SER A 190 -12.32 -0.27 34.56
N LYS A 191 -13.55 0.14 34.89
CA LYS A 191 -13.94 0.56 36.23
C LYS A 191 -14.50 -0.59 37.06
N SER A 192 -15.04 -1.63 36.43
CA SER A 192 -15.73 -2.73 37.10
C SER A 192 -14.78 -3.78 37.71
N ASP A 193 -13.46 -3.53 37.70
CA ASP A 193 -12.42 -4.37 38.34
C ASP A 193 -12.60 -5.88 38.09
N SER A 194 -13.09 -6.21 36.89
CA SER A 194 -13.12 -7.58 36.36
C SER A 194 -11.71 -7.81 35.81
N ARG A 195 -10.89 -8.51 36.61
CA ARG A 195 -9.43 -8.47 36.51
C ARG A 195 -8.85 -8.91 35.16
N CYS A 196 -9.61 -9.55 34.27
CA CYS A 196 -9.09 -10.07 33.02
C CYS A 196 -9.47 -9.21 31.80
N LEU A 197 -10.62 -8.54 31.79
CA LEU A 197 -11.01 -7.63 30.70
C LEU A 197 -10.14 -6.35 30.64
N VAL A 198 -9.62 -5.89 31.77
CA VAL A 198 -8.82 -4.65 31.86
C VAL A 198 -7.39 -4.86 31.34
N ASP A 199 -6.78 -6.00 31.63
CA ASP A 199 -5.42 -6.34 31.18
C ASP A 199 -5.35 -6.57 29.65
N HIS A 200 -6.47 -6.87 28.98
CA HIS A 200 -6.56 -7.09 27.54
C HIS A 200 -7.11 -5.90 26.74
N ALA A 201 -7.82 -4.97 27.37
CA ALA A 201 -8.33 -3.75 26.75
C ALA A 201 -7.20 -2.77 26.31
N ASP A 202 -6.07 -2.79 27.01
CA ASP A 202 -4.92 -1.91 26.75
C ASP A 202 -4.20 -2.19 25.41
N LEU A 203 -4.48 -3.33 24.74
CA LEU A 203 -4.04 -3.55 23.36
C LEU A 203 -4.76 -2.65 22.33
N THR A 204 -5.83 -1.95 22.75
CA THR A 204 -6.68 -1.11 21.90
C THR A 204 -6.34 0.40 22.00
N ALA A 205 -5.32 0.77 22.79
CA ALA A 205 -4.76 2.13 22.78
C ALA A 205 -4.07 2.44 21.43
N PRO A 206 -4.06 3.70 20.96
CA PRO A 206 -3.74 4.01 19.56
C PRO A 206 -2.30 3.62 19.22
N ALA A 207 -2.15 2.61 18.37
CA ALA A 207 -0.88 2.08 17.85
C ALA A 207 -0.07 3.08 17.00
N THR A 208 -0.38 4.37 17.04
CA THR A 208 0.03 5.35 16.04
C THR A 208 1.27 6.18 16.41
N SER A 209 1.75 6.19 17.65
CA SER A 209 2.87 7.08 18.01
C SER A 209 4.27 6.45 17.85
N ALA A 210 4.47 5.20 18.28
CA ALA A 210 5.82 4.62 18.35
C ALA A 210 6.10 3.54 17.29
N VAL A 211 5.20 2.56 17.11
CA VAL A 211 5.48 1.38 16.27
C VAL A 211 5.24 1.68 14.79
N ALA A 212 4.14 2.34 14.42
CA ALA A 212 3.92 2.77 13.04
C ALA A 212 4.94 3.84 12.59
N ALA A 213 5.33 4.75 13.48
CA ALA A 213 6.38 5.74 13.22
C ALA A 213 7.78 5.11 13.13
N ALA A 214 8.07 4.07 13.90
CA ALA A 214 9.31 3.29 13.80
C ALA A 214 9.36 2.43 12.52
N GLN A 215 8.23 1.85 12.10
CA GLN A 215 8.10 1.10 10.83
C GLN A 215 8.20 2.03 9.61
N LEU A 216 7.63 3.24 9.68
CA LEU A 216 7.77 4.28 8.66
C LEU A 216 9.18 4.88 8.64
N ARG A 217 9.83 5.09 9.81
CA ARG A 217 11.22 5.57 9.91
C ARG A 217 12.26 4.53 9.50
N SER A 218 11.99 3.23 9.64
CA SER A 218 12.89 2.17 9.17
C SER A 218 12.72 1.86 7.67
N ALA A 219 11.54 2.15 7.10
CA ALA A 219 11.28 2.00 5.66
C ALA A 219 11.79 3.19 4.81
N LEU A 220 11.83 4.41 5.35
CA LEU A 220 12.29 5.61 4.62
C LEU A 220 13.76 5.55 4.16
N PRO A 221 14.73 5.08 4.97
CA PRO A 221 16.13 4.94 4.56
C PRO A 221 16.31 3.87 3.48
N THR A 222 15.53 2.79 3.53
CA THR A 222 15.59 1.68 2.56
C THR A 222 15.04 2.11 1.21
N ALA A 223 13.95 2.90 1.20
CA ALA A 223 13.43 3.53 0.00
C ALA A 223 14.37 4.63 -0.54
N SER A 224 15.02 5.40 0.34
CA SER A 224 16.00 6.42 -0.04
C SER A 224 17.30 5.82 -0.59
N ALA A 225 17.77 4.70 -0.05
CA ALA A 225 18.95 3.96 -0.54
C ALA A 225 18.69 3.32 -1.90
N THR A 226 17.51 2.71 -2.10
CA THR A 226 17.09 2.18 -3.40
C THR A 226 16.84 3.28 -4.43
N LEU A 227 16.28 4.44 -4.03
CA LEU A 227 16.18 5.63 -4.88
C LEU A 227 17.55 6.25 -5.21
N ALA A 228 18.50 6.24 -4.28
CA ALA A 228 19.87 6.73 -4.50
C ALA A 228 20.66 5.80 -5.45
N ASP A 229 20.41 4.49 -5.41
CA ASP A 229 20.99 3.53 -6.35
C ASP A 229 20.38 3.63 -7.75
N VAL A 230 19.07 3.88 -7.85
CA VAL A 230 18.40 4.20 -9.13
C VAL A 230 18.87 5.56 -9.68
N ALA A 231 19.10 6.56 -8.83
CA ALA A 231 19.65 7.86 -9.22
C ALA A 231 21.15 7.80 -9.61
N ARG A 232 21.94 6.90 -9.00
CA ARG A 232 23.33 6.64 -9.40
C ARG A 232 23.42 5.90 -10.74
N GLY A 233 22.53 4.92 -10.97
CA GLY A 233 22.45 4.23 -12.26
C GLY A 233 22.09 5.16 -13.44
N THR A 234 21.26 6.16 -13.19
CA THR A 234 20.87 7.16 -14.21
C THR A 234 21.95 8.23 -14.45
N ARG A 235 22.77 8.59 -13.45
CA ARG A 235 23.95 9.45 -13.64
C ARG A 235 25.08 8.75 -14.41
N SER A 236 25.30 7.46 -14.19
CA SER A 236 26.28 6.68 -14.97
C SER A 236 25.87 6.57 -16.44
N ALA A 237 24.58 6.36 -16.72
CA ALA A 237 24.06 6.30 -18.09
C ALA A 237 24.12 7.66 -18.81
N THR A 238 23.92 8.77 -18.09
CA THR A 238 24.01 10.13 -18.69
C THR A 238 25.46 10.56 -18.91
N ALA A 239 26.41 10.13 -18.09
CA ALA A 239 27.84 10.35 -18.31
C ALA A 239 28.40 9.56 -19.51
N GLU A 240 27.95 8.32 -19.73
CA GLU A 240 28.30 7.55 -20.94
C GLU A 240 27.74 8.19 -22.22
N ILE A 241 26.53 8.76 -22.17
CA ILE A 241 25.92 9.46 -23.31
C ILE A 241 26.64 10.78 -23.61
N ALA A 242 27.08 11.52 -22.59
CA ALA A 242 27.86 12.75 -22.77
C ALA A 242 29.28 12.49 -23.33
N SER A 243 29.93 11.39 -22.92
CA SER A 243 31.23 10.95 -23.44
C SER A 243 31.16 10.49 -24.90
N ALA A 244 30.05 9.84 -25.30
CA ALA A 244 29.81 9.43 -26.69
C ALA A 244 29.53 10.62 -27.63
N ALA A 245 28.96 11.72 -27.12
CA ALA A 245 28.66 12.92 -27.89
C ALA A 245 29.89 13.82 -28.16
N ALA A 246 31.00 13.63 -27.44
CA ALA A 246 32.20 14.45 -27.55
C ALA A 246 33.25 13.92 -28.56
N ARG A 247 33.00 12.79 -29.25
CA ARG A 247 33.90 12.31 -30.31
C ARG A 247 33.44 12.85 -31.67
N PRO A 248 34.21 13.74 -32.33
CA PRO A 248 33.88 14.18 -33.68
C PRO A 248 34.16 13.03 -34.66
N SER A 249 33.10 12.53 -35.31
CA SER A 249 33.21 11.58 -36.41
C SER A 249 33.82 12.28 -37.62
N ALA A 250 35.06 11.92 -37.96
CA ALA A 250 35.65 12.19 -39.26
C ALA A 250 34.88 11.38 -40.32
N GLU A 251 34.01 12.04 -41.04
CA GLU A 251 33.18 11.48 -42.10
C GLU A 251 34.04 11.28 -43.37
N ARG A 252 34.40 10.03 -43.69
CA ARG A 252 34.92 9.66 -45.02
C ARG A 252 33.75 9.52 -45.97
N LEU A 253 33.66 10.46 -46.92
CA LEU A 253 32.82 10.36 -48.12
C LEU A 253 33.29 9.20 -49.03
N PRO A 254 32.39 8.47 -49.70
CA PRO A 254 32.75 7.46 -50.68
C PRO A 254 33.08 8.08 -52.06
N ASP A 255 34.25 7.71 -52.57
CA ASP A 255 34.73 7.97 -53.94
C ASP A 255 33.82 7.34 -54.99
N VAL A 256 33.03 8.18 -55.68
CA VAL A 256 32.49 7.87 -57.02
C VAL A 256 32.53 9.15 -57.83
N LEU A 257 33.64 9.38 -58.53
CA LEU A 257 33.75 10.15 -59.78
C LEU A 257 35.23 10.22 -60.20
N LYS A 258 35.72 9.18 -60.88
CA LYS A 258 36.97 9.27 -61.64
C LYS A 258 37.02 8.26 -62.79
N GLN A 259 36.21 8.52 -63.81
CA GLN A 259 36.60 8.23 -65.19
C GLN A 259 36.08 9.36 -66.08
N MET A 260 37.01 10.25 -66.47
CA MET A 260 37.12 10.87 -67.79
C MET A 260 38.34 11.82 -67.75
N SER A 261 39.45 11.34 -68.33
CA SER A 261 40.61 12.00 -68.98
C SER A 261 41.29 13.24 -68.34
N PRO A 262 42.62 13.39 -68.47
CA PRO A 262 43.11 14.22 -69.59
C PRO A 262 44.43 13.76 -70.24
N PHE A 263 44.61 14.26 -71.47
CA PHE A 263 45.74 14.20 -72.43
C PHE A 263 45.74 13.07 -73.45
#